data_AF-A0A2Z6NAK2-F1
#
_entry.id   AF-A0A2Z6NAK2-F1
#
_cell.length_a   1.000
_cell.length_b   1.000
_cell.length_c   1.000
_cell.angle_alpha   90.00
_cell.angle_beta   90.00
_cell.angle_gamma   90.00
#
_symmetry.space_group_name_H-M   'P 1'
#
loop_
_entity.id
_entity.type
_entity.pdbx_description
1 polymer ?
#
loop_
_entity_poly.entity_id
_entity_poly.type
_entity_poly.pdbx_seq_one_letter_code
_entity_poly.pdbx_strand_id
1 'polypeptide(L)'
;MKMARIILVTLLFFNLVIVPSIALPPGYGFYSGSCPNAEKIVADALAEIVKTNPNAVASLLRLQFHDCFVIRFRLFPRIRRGSQQPSNARIYNFANTRKPDPTLPAPVITEFQQLCQNAGTPQFRNPPVNFDETPTVLDNLYFKNMVFRNKTTMLTDSHLINDPRTIPIVQRMANEEGLWQQKFPEVMDKMSAMNVLTGNNGEVRKTCRSTN
;
A
#
# COMPACT_ATOMS: atom_id res chain seq x y z
N MET A 1 22.08 -0.51 56.90
CA MET A 1 21.91 -1.77 56.11
C MET A 1 20.47 -2.10 55.72
N LYS A 2 19.44 -1.77 56.52
CA LYS A 2 18.01 -2.04 56.16
C LYS A 2 17.48 -1.14 55.02
N MET A 3 17.87 0.13 54.99
CA MET A 3 17.50 1.09 53.93
C MET A 3 18.01 0.67 52.53
N ALA A 4 19.25 0.17 52.43
CA ALA A 4 19.83 -0.26 51.15
C ALA A 4 19.13 -1.48 50.53
N ARG A 5 18.60 -2.38 51.37
CA ARG A 5 17.81 -3.53 50.89
C ARG A 5 16.42 -3.13 50.40
N ILE A 6 15.80 -2.10 51.00
CA ILE A 6 14.49 -1.58 50.56
C ILE A 6 14.65 -0.89 49.20
N ILE A 7 15.69 -0.07 49.01
CA ILE A 7 15.98 0.61 47.74
C ILE A 7 16.27 -0.40 46.61
N LEU A 8 17.02 -1.47 46.91
CA LEU A 8 17.32 -2.51 45.93
C LEU A 8 16.07 -3.31 45.52
N VAL A 9 15.16 -3.60 46.47
CA VAL A 9 13.90 -4.30 46.20
C VAL A 9 12.91 -3.40 45.43
N THR A 10 12.87 -2.10 45.72
CA THR A 10 12.01 -1.16 44.96
C THR A 10 12.52 -0.92 43.54
N LEU A 11 13.84 -0.89 43.31
CA LEU A 11 14.42 -0.75 41.98
C LEU A 11 14.25 -2.02 41.13
N LEU A 12 14.27 -3.21 41.73
CA LEU A 12 13.98 -4.46 41.02
C LEU A 12 12.49 -4.60 40.64
N PHE A 13 11.57 -4.14 41.49
CA PHE A 13 10.14 -4.15 41.18
C PHE A 13 9.73 -3.11 40.13
N PHE A 14 10.40 -1.96 40.06
CA PHE A 14 10.11 -0.92 39.07
C PHE A 14 10.51 -1.30 37.63
N ASN A 15 11.40 -2.30 37.47
CA ASN A 15 11.82 -2.81 36.17
C ASN A 15 10.94 -3.97 35.64
N LEU A 16 9.95 -4.46 36.41
CA LEU A 16 9.15 -5.63 36.02
C LEU A 16 7.75 -5.29 35.47
N VAL A 17 7.31 -4.02 35.46
CA VAL A 17 5.91 -3.66 35.14
C VAL A 17 5.79 -2.51 34.13
N ILE A 18 6.72 -2.40 33.18
CA ILE A 18 6.47 -1.62 31.96
C ILE A 18 6.92 -2.44 30.76
N VAL A 19 6.36 -3.64 30.61
CA VAL A 19 6.16 -4.17 29.25
C VAL A 19 4.93 -3.42 28.75
N PRO A 20 5.02 -2.53 27.76
CA PRO A 20 3.81 -2.05 27.12
C PRO A 20 3.10 -3.31 26.64
N SER A 21 1.90 -3.57 27.16
CA SER A 21 1.05 -4.58 26.56
C SER A 21 0.90 -4.14 25.11
N ILE A 22 1.60 -4.81 24.20
CA ILE A 22 1.36 -4.69 22.77
C ILE A 22 -0.04 -5.28 22.64
N ALA A 23 -1.04 -4.41 22.75
CA ALA A 23 -2.40 -4.75 22.39
C ALA A 23 -2.29 -5.14 20.91
N LEU A 24 -2.31 -6.45 20.66
CA LEU A 24 -2.23 -6.96 19.32
C LEU A 24 -3.38 -6.35 18.50
N PRO A 25 -3.16 -6.01 17.23
CA PRO A 25 -4.22 -5.56 16.37
C PRO A 25 -5.42 -6.52 16.41
N PRO A 26 -6.66 -6.03 16.29
CA PRO A 26 -7.85 -6.88 16.31
C PRO A 26 -7.70 -8.05 15.32
N GLY A 27 -7.79 -9.29 15.82
CA GLY A 27 -7.72 -10.50 15.01
C GLY A 27 -6.35 -11.19 14.95
N TYR A 28 -5.28 -10.60 15.47
CA TYR A 28 -3.98 -11.30 15.53
C TYR A 28 -4.09 -12.55 16.41
N GLY A 29 -3.61 -13.70 15.92
CA GLY A 29 -3.70 -14.96 16.65
C GLY A 29 -5.12 -15.49 16.86
N PHE A 30 -6.13 -14.97 16.14
CA PHE A 30 -7.52 -15.45 16.22
C PHE A 30 -7.63 -16.96 15.98
N TYR A 31 -6.81 -17.49 15.06
CA TYR A 31 -6.78 -18.91 14.72
C TYR A 31 -5.82 -19.75 15.58
N SER A 32 -5.20 -19.19 16.63
CA SER A 32 -4.21 -19.91 17.44
C SER A 32 -4.72 -21.23 18.02
N GLY A 33 -5.99 -21.30 18.45
CA GLY A 33 -6.61 -22.51 19.00
C GLY A 33 -7.17 -23.49 17.96
N SER A 34 -7.54 -23.02 16.77
CA SER A 34 -8.25 -23.83 15.76
C SER A 34 -7.37 -24.21 14.57
N CYS A 35 -6.46 -23.34 14.16
CA CYS A 35 -5.52 -23.53 13.07
C CYS A 35 -4.22 -22.75 13.38
N PRO A 36 -3.36 -23.25 14.29
CA PRO A 36 -2.20 -22.52 14.79
C PRO A 36 -1.18 -22.16 13.70
N ASN A 37 -1.14 -22.91 12.59
CA ASN A 37 -0.23 -22.67 11.48
C ASN A 37 -0.83 -21.82 10.34
N ALA A 38 -2.03 -21.24 10.52
CA ALA A 38 -2.73 -20.53 9.45
C ALA A 38 -1.86 -19.44 8.79
N GLU A 39 -1.24 -18.56 9.59
CA GLU A 39 -0.39 -17.48 9.09
C GLU A 39 0.85 -18.01 8.37
N LYS A 40 1.47 -19.08 8.89
CA LYS A 40 2.63 -19.72 8.25
C LYS A 40 2.26 -20.32 6.90
N ILE A 41 1.14 -21.02 6.80
CA ILE A 41 0.67 -21.62 5.54
C ILE A 41 0.47 -20.55 4.47
N VAL A 42 -0.15 -19.42 4.84
CA VAL A 42 -0.34 -18.28 3.92
C VAL A 42 1.00 -17.68 3.51
N ALA A 43 1.94 -17.50 4.45
CA ALA A 43 3.27 -16.96 4.17
C ALA A 43 4.09 -17.87 3.24
N ASP A 44 4.10 -19.19 3.49
CA ASP A 44 4.80 -20.15 2.66
C ASP A 44 4.23 -20.18 1.23
N ALA A 45 2.90 -20.20 1.09
CA ALA A 45 2.23 -20.17 -0.21
C ALA A 45 2.56 -18.88 -0.99
N LEU A 46 2.55 -17.73 -0.30
CA LEU A 46 2.94 -16.46 -0.90
C LEU A 46 4.41 -16.46 -1.33
N ALA A 47 5.31 -16.97 -0.49
CA ALA A 47 6.73 -17.06 -0.80
C ALA A 47 6.97 -17.90 -2.07
N GLU A 48 6.22 -18.99 -2.26
CA GLU A 48 6.31 -19.81 -3.47
C GLU A 48 5.79 -19.07 -4.72
N ILE A 49 4.67 -18.35 -4.60
CA ILE A 49 4.13 -17.54 -5.71
C ILE A 49 5.13 -16.45 -6.11
N VAL A 50 5.75 -15.78 -5.15
CA VAL A 50 6.69 -14.67 -5.41
C VAL A 50 7.95 -15.12 -6.15
N LYS A 51 8.40 -16.37 -6.00
CA LYS A 51 9.53 -16.92 -6.76
C LYS A 51 9.28 -16.91 -8.28
N THR A 52 8.06 -17.15 -8.71
CA THR A 52 7.69 -17.21 -10.13
C THR A 52 7.05 -15.91 -10.63
N ASN A 53 6.42 -15.16 -9.73
CA ASN A 53 5.76 -13.90 -10.04
C ASN A 53 5.97 -12.87 -8.92
N PRO A 54 7.06 -12.08 -8.98
CA PRO A 54 7.33 -11.02 -8.00
C PRO A 54 6.21 -9.97 -7.89
N ASN A 55 5.47 -9.72 -8.98
CA ASN A 55 4.34 -8.77 -9.01
C ASN A 55 3.11 -9.28 -8.25
N ALA A 56 3.12 -10.51 -7.74
CA ALA A 56 2.04 -11.05 -6.92
C ALA A 56 1.83 -10.24 -5.64
N VAL A 57 2.90 -9.73 -5.02
CA VAL A 57 2.80 -8.91 -3.80
C VAL A 57 1.97 -7.65 -4.05
N ALA A 58 2.32 -6.88 -5.08
CA ALA A 58 1.57 -5.68 -5.47
C ALA A 58 0.11 -6.00 -5.86
N SER A 59 -0.10 -7.12 -6.55
CA SER A 59 -1.44 -7.57 -6.95
C SER A 59 -2.32 -7.95 -5.75
N LEU A 60 -1.76 -8.61 -4.74
CA LEU A 60 -2.47 -9.01 -3.53
C LEU A 60 -2.75 -7.81 -2.62
N LEU A 61 -1.79 -6.89 -2.45
CA LEU A 61 -2.03 -5.64 -1.73
C LEU A 61 -3.16 -4.83 -2.38
N ARG A 62 -3.17 -4.76 -3.71
CA ARG A 62 -4.25 -4.11 -4.46
C ARG A 62 -5.58 -4.83 -4.26
N LEU A 63 -5.60 -6.17 -4.30
CA LEU A 63 -6.82 -6.96 -4.06
C LEU A 63 -7.38 -6.70 -2.65
N GLN A 64 -6.53 -6.69 -1.62
CA GLN A 64 -6.90 -6.35 -0.24
C GLN A 64 -7.51 -4.94 -0.15
N PHE A 65 -6.88 -3.95 -0.80
CA PHE A 65 -7.43 -2.59 -0.87
C PHE A 65 -8.82 -2.58 -1.53
N HIS A 66 -9.00 -3.28 -2.66
CA HIS A 66 -10.31 -3.37 -3.31
C HIS A 66 -11.36 -4.04 -2.43
N ASP A 67 -11.01 -5.08 -1.67
CA ASP A 67 -11.96 -5.74 -0.78
C ASP A 67 -12.43 -4.79 0.35
N CYS A 68 -11.48 -4.12 1.00
CA CYS A 68 -11.76 -3.21 2.12
C CYS A 68 -12.61 -1.99 1.72
N PHE A 69 -12.40 -1.45 0.52
CA PHE A 69 -13.07 -0.22 0.06
C PHE A 69 -14.33 -0.46 -0.79
N VAL A 70 -14.52 -1.63 -1.42
CA VAL A 70 -15.72 -1.94 -2.22
C VAL A 70 -16.96 -2.21 -1.36
N ILE A 71 -16.80 -2.59 -0.09
CA ILE A 71 -17.94 -2.81 0.83
C ILE A 71 -18.76 -1.52 1.05
N ARG A 72 -18.21 -0.32 0.81
CA ARG A 72 -18.95 0.97 0.80
C ARG A 72 -19.43 1.41 -0.58
N PHE A 73 -18.92 0.82 -1.67
CA PHE A 73 -19.07 1.32 -3.04
C PHE A 73 -20.15 0.60 -3.87
N ARG A 74 -21.18 0.01 -3.22
CA ARG A 74 -22.42 -0.40 -3.93
C ARG A 74 -23.31 0.78 -4.38
N LEU A 75 -22.85 2.02 -4.27
CA LEU A 75 -23.58 3.25 -4.65
C LEU A 75 -22.92 4.06 -5.77
N PHE A 76 -21.80 3.63 -6.36
CA PHE A 76 -21.20 4.35 -7.48
C PHE A 76 -21.58 3.72 -8.83
N PRO A 77 -22.27 4.47 -9.72
CA PRO A 77 -22.50 4.05 -11.09
C PRO A 77 -21.15 3.81 -11.77
N ARG A 78 -21.03 2.62 -12.37
CA ARG A 78 -20.06 2.18 -13.40
C ARG A 78 -19.17 3.31 -13.95
N ILE A 79 -18.09 3.64 -13.24
CA ILE A 79 -17.02 4.44 -13.83
C ILE A 79 -16.41 3.57 -14.93
N ARG A 80 -16.50 4.05 -16.18
CA ARG A 80 -15.96 3.35 -17.36
C ARG A 80 -14.53 2.94 -17.05
N ARG A 81 -14.22 1.63 -17.17
CA ARG A 81 -12.84 1.16 -17.29
C ARG A 81 -12.30 1.69 -18.60
N GLY A 82 -11.79 2.93 -18.58
CA GLY A 82 -10.96 3.46 -19.63
C GLY A 82 -9.65 2.68 -19.59
N SER A 83 -9.45 1.82 -20.59
CA SER A 83 -8.20 1.13 -20.85
C SER A 83 -7.16 2.11 -21.40
N GLN A 84 -6.95 3.26 -20.76
CA GLN A 84 -5.81 4.14 -21.00
C GLN A 84 -5.07 4.20 -19.68
N GLN A 85 -3.79 3.83 -19.65
CA GLN A 85 -2.99 4.06 -18.46
C GLN A 85 -3.05 5.55 -18.11
N PRO A 86 -3.21 5.90 -16.82
CA PRO A 86 -3.25 7.30 -16.38
C PRO A 86 -2.08 8.12 -16.91
N SER A 87 -0.90 7.51 -17.06
CA SER A 87 0.30 8.08 -17.65
C SER A 87 0.10 8.49 -19.11
N ASN A 88 -0.44 7.63 -19.99
CA ASN A 88 -0.64 7.95 -21.41
C ASN A 88 -1.48 9.22 -21.64
N ALA A 89 -2.55 9.40 -20.87
CA ALA A 89 -3.36 10.62 -20.95
C ALA A 89 -2.56 11.85 -20.50
N ARG A 90 -1.78 11.74 -19.42
CA ARG A 90 -0.93 12.83 -18.92
C ARG A 90 0.26 13.15 -19.83
N ILE A 91 0.75 12.20 -20.62
CA ILE A 91 1.92 12.41 -21.48
C ILE A 91 1.55 12.95 -22.86
N TYR A 92 0.44 12.51 -23.46
CA TYR A 92 0.14 12.82 -24.86
C TYR A 92 -1.06 13.74 -25.07
N ASN A 93 -2.03 13.76 -24.15
CA ASN A 93 -3.26 14.55 -24.34
C ASN A 93 -3.90 14.96 -23.00
N PHE A 94 -3.15 15.69 -22.19
CA PHE A 94 -3.64 16.11 -20.88
C PHE A 94 -4.77 17.13 -21.06
N ALA A 95 -5.90 16.90 -20.39
CA ALA A 95 -7.09 17.75 -20.47
C ALA A 95 -7.54 18.10 -21.91
N ASN A 96 -7.38 17.17 -22.86
CA ASN A 96 -7.72 17.35 -24.29
C ASN A 96 -6.91 18.45 -25.03
N THR A 97 -5.74 18.82 -24.51
CA THR A 97 -4.90 19.88 -25.09
C THR A 97 -3.95 19.41 -26.18
N ARG A 98 -3.85 18.09 -26.41
CA ARG A 98 -2.80 17.42 -27.20
C ARG A 98 -1.38 17.75 -26.75
N LYS A 99 -1.22 18.12 -25.47
CA LYS A 99 0.06 18.42 -24.84
C LYS A 99 0.24 17.57 -23.58
N PRO A 100 1.49 17.41 -23.11
CA PRO A 100 1.76 16.80 -21.81
C PRO A 100 1.18 17.62 -20.66
N ASP A 101 1.01 16.97 -19.52
CA ASP A 101 0.62 17.58 -18.25
C ASP A 101 1.68 18.62 -17.83
N PRO A 102 1.31 19.90 -17.67
CA PRO A 102 2.24 20.96 -17.31
C PRO A 102 2.83 20.80 -15.90
N THR A 103 2.25 19.95 -15.04
CA THR A 103 2.81 19.70 -13.71
C THR A 103 4.00 18.75 -13.73
N LEU A 104 4.28 18.07 -14.85
CA LEU A 104 5.40 17.14 -14.98
C LEU A 104 6.64 17.83 -15.57
N PRO A 105 7.84 17.63 -14.99
CA PRO A 105 9.08 18.15 -15.58
C PRO A 105 9.39 17.53 -16.95
N ALA A 106 9.98 18.31 -17.86
CA ALA A 106 10.35 17.84 -19.19
C ALA A 106 11.21 16.55 -19.20
N PRO A 107 12.21 16.37 -18.33
CA PRO A 107 12.97 15.11 -18.27
C PRO A 107 12.10 13.89 -17.93
N VAL A 108 11.13 14.06 -17.03
CA VAL A 108 10.18 13.01 -16.63
C VAL A 108 9.22 12.67 -17.76
N ILE A 109 8.78 13.68 -18.52
CA ILE A 109 7.94 13.46 -19.71
C ILE A 109 8.70 12.60 -20.74
N THR A 110 9.96 12.94 -21.04
CA THR A 110 10.80 12.16 -21.96
C THR A 110 10.98 10.72 -21.49
N GLU A 111 11.22 10.52 -20.19
CA GLU A 111 11.33 9.18 -19.60
C GLU A 111 10.04 8.36 -19.81
N PHE A 112 8.87 8.93 -19.51
CA PHE A 112 7.61 8.23 -19.73
C PHE A 112 7.30 7.98 -21.21
N GLN A 113 7.68 8.88 -22.10
CA GLN A 113 7.54 8.68 -23.55
C GLN A 113 8.41 7.52 -24.05
N GLN A 114 9.61 7.36 -23.50
CA GLN A 114 10.49 6.23 -23.82
C GLN A 114 9.94 4.90 -23.29
N LEU A 115 9.28 4.90 -22.14
CA LEU A 115 8.62 3.72 -21.59
C LEU A 115 7.34 3.35 -22.37
N CYS A 116 6.64 4.35 -22.91
CA CYS A 116 5.36 4.19 -23.62
C CYS A 116 5.51 4.26 -25.15
N GLN A 117 6.62 3.75 -25.70
CA GLN A 117 6.81 3.70 -27.15
C GLN A 117 5.62 3.01 -27.83
N ASN A 118 5.03 3.68 -28.83
CA ASN A 118 3.83 3.28 -29.58
C ASN A 118 2.46 3.51 -28.90
N ALA A 119 2.34 4.46 -27.96
CA ALA A 119 1.06 4.94 -27.47
C ALA A 119 0.18 5.45 -28.63
N GLY A 120 -0.73 4.60 -29.12
CA GLY A 120 -1.59 4.89 -30.27
C GLY A 120 -1.71 3.78 -31.31
N THR A 121 -0.91 2.71 -31.24
CA THR A 121 -1.09 1.53 -32.10
C THR A 121 -2.10 0.54 -31.48
N PRO A 122 -2.90 -0.20 -32.27
CA PRO A 122 -3.90 -1.15 -31.75
C PRO A 122 -3.32 -2.27 -30.85
N GLN A 123 -2.02 -2.56 -31.04
CA GLN A 123 -1.29 -3.67 -30.43
C GLN A 123 -0.65 -3.31 -29.07
N PHE A 124 -0.45 -2.01 -28.80
CA PHE A 124 0.16 -1.49 -27.55
C PHE A 124 -0.67 -0.36 -26.95
N ARG A 125 -2.00 -0.52 -26.91
CA ARG A 125 -2.88 0.52 -26.33
C ARG A 125 -2.53 0.87 -24.88
N ASN A 126 -1.88 -0.02 -24.12
CA ASN A 126 -1.34 0.18 -22.77
C ASN A 126 -0.25 -0.86 -22.41
N PRO A 127 1.04 -0.63 -22.70
CA PRO A 127 2.09 -1.47 -22.12
C PRO A 127 2.09 -1.31 -20.59
N PRO A 128 2.21 -2.38 -19.78
CA PRO A 128 2.34 -2.24 -18.33
C PRO A 128 3.58 -1.38 -18.00
N VAL A 129 3.39 -0.34 -17.20
CA VAL A 129 4.46 0.55 -16.74
C VAL A 129 4.60 0.39 -15.23
N ASN A 130 5.84 0.29 -14.77
CA ASN A 130 6.15 0.24 -13.34
C ASN A 130 5.84 1.59 -12.69
N PHE A 131 5.36 1.56 -11.44
CA PHE A 131 5.01 2.78 -10.72
C PHE A 131 6.24 3.57 -10.26
N ASP A 132 7.38 2.90 -10.09
CA ASP A 132 8.70 3.43 -9.76
C ASP A 132 9.83 2.53 -10.32
N GLU A 133 11.08 2.84 -9.99
CA GLU A 133 12.27 2.10 -10.43
C GLU A 133 12.50 0.79 -9.66
N THR A 134 11.80 0.58 -8.55
CA THR A 134 11.91 -0.62 -7.69
C THR A 134 10.57 -1.36 -7.61
N PRO A 135 10.00 -1.84 -8.74
CA PRO A 135 8.62 -2.31 -8.84
C PRO A 135 8.26 -3.54 -7.97
N THR A 136 9.28 -4.26 -7.50
CA THR A 136 9.13 -5.47 -6.68
C THR A 136 9.59 -5.26 -5.24
N VAL A 137 9.98 -4.04 -4.88
CA VAL A 137 10.44 -3.69 -3.53
C VAL A 137 9.48 -2.68 -2.94
N LEU A 138 9.08 -2.96 -1.71
CA LEU A 138 8.29 -2.04 -0.90
C LEU A 138 9.26 -1.11 -0.16
N ASP A 139 9.43 0.09 -0.69
CA ASP A 139 10.33 1.12 -0.14
C ASP A 139 9.73 2.54 -0.24
N ASN A 140 10.51 3.54 0.16
CA ASN A 140 10.11 4.94 0.08
C ASN A 140 10.60 5.68 -1.18
N LEU A 141 11.20 4.98 -2.16
CA LEU A 141 11.63 5.57 -3.43
C LEU A 141 10.46 6.21 -4.17
N TYR A 142 9.27 5.61 -4.08
CA TYR A 142 8.02 6.19 -4.54
C TYR A 142 7.81 7.64 -4.07
N PHE A 143 7.97 7.92 -2.76
CA PHE A 143 7.82 9.27 -2.21
C PHE A 143 9.01 10.16 -2.57
N LYS A 144 10.24 9.61 -2.61
CA LYS A 144 11.43 10.34 -3.04
C LYS A 144 11.30 10.87 -4.47
N ASN A 145 10.77 10.05 -5.38
CA ASN A 145 10.51 10.46 -6.76
C ASN A 145 9.51 11.63 -6.85
N MET A 146 8.45 11.59 -6.04
CA MET A 146 7.49 12.69 -6.00
C MET A 146 8.11 13.99 -5.50
N VAL A 147 8.87 13.93 -4.40
CA VAL A 147 9.40 15.12 -3.72
C VAL A 147 10.61 15.70 -4.46
N PHE A 148 11.55 14.88 -4.90
CA PHE A 148 12.83 15.36 -5.44
C PHE A 148 12.85 15.47 -6.95
N ARG A 149 11.98 14.75 -7.66
CA ARG A 149 11.93 14.73 -9.13
C ARG A 149 10.61 15.25 -9.69
N ASN A 150 9.64 15.58 -8.84
CA ASN A 150 8.26 15.87 -9.24
C ASN A 150 7.72 14.80 -10.22
N LYS A 151 8.15 13.55 -10.02
CA LYS A 151 7.80 12.40 -10.85
C LYS A 151 6.59 11.71 -10.22
N THR A 152 5.44 11.86 -10.88
CA THR A 152 4.17 11.27 -10.44
C THR A 152 3.61 10.41 -11.56
N THR A 153 3.33 9.13 -11.28
CA THR A 153 2.88 8.18 -12.30
C THR A 153 1.39 8.36 -12.59
N MET A 154 0.56 8.55 -11.57
CA MET A 154 -0.86 8.86 -11.70
C MET A 154 -1.16 10.33 -11.39
N LEU A 155 -2.28 10.83 -11.92
CA LEU A 155 -2.79 12.16 -11.58
C LEU A 155 -3.13 12.28 -10.09
N THR A 156 -3.65 11.20 -9.48
CA THR A 156 -3.91 11.13 -8.03
C THR A 156 -2.66 11.36 -7.21
N ASP A 157 -1.50 10.91 -7.71
CA ASP A 157 -0.22 11.07 -7.03
C ASP A 157 0.24 12.53 -7.08
N SER A 158 -0.02 13.21 -8.20
CA SER A 158 0.21 14.65 -8.33
C SER A 158 -0.60 15.46 -7.32
N HIS A 159 -1.84 15.05 -7.03
CA HIS A 159 -2.63 15.70 -5.99
C HIS A 159 -2.02 15.55 -4.58
N LEU A 160 -1.30 14.46 -4.28
CA LEU A 160 -0.67 14.27 -2.97
C LEU A 160 0.41 15.32 -2.68
N ILE A 161 1.14 15.77 -3.70
CA ILE A 161 2.19 16.79 -3.54
C ILE A 161 1.69 18.22 -3.78
N ASN A 162 0.52 18.38 -4.38
CA ASN A 162 -0.05 19.71 -4.66
C ASN A 162 -1.08 20.15 -3.61
N ASP A 163 -1.59 19.25 -2.77
CA ASP A 163 -2.53 19.60 -1.70
C ASP A 163 -1.78 19.99 -0.40
N PRO A 164 -2.03 21.18 0.18
CA PRO A 164 -1.38 21.64 1.40
C PRO A 164 -1.52 20.70 2.61
N ARG A 165 -2.55 19.85 2.63
CA ARG A 165 -2.82 18.91 3.73
C ARG A 165 -1.95 17.66 3.64
N THR A 166 -1.58 17.24 2.43
CA THR A 166 -0.86 15.98 2.21
C THR A 166 0.62 16.19 1.92
N ILE A 167 1.02 17.33 1.34
CA ILE A 167 2.43 17.59 1.03
C ILE A 167 3.37 17.46 2.24
N PRO A 168 3.04 17.89 3.49
CA PRO A 168 3.94 17.71 4.62
C PRO A 168 4.13 16.23 4.96
N ILE A 169 3.08 15.41 4.77
CA ILE A 169 3.14 13.97 5.03
C ILE A 169 4.03 13.29 3.96
N VAL A 170 3.83 13.63 2.69
CA VAL A 170 4.63 13.09 1.57
C VAL A 170 6.10 13.45 1.72
N GLN A 171 6.40 14.70 2.11
CA GLN A 171 7.77 15.15 2.40
C GLN A 171 8.41 14.32 3.52
N ARG A 172 7.69 14.04 4.61
CA ARG A 172 8.20 13.20 5.69
C ARG A 172 8.48 11.78 5.22
N MET A 173 7.57 11.17 4.47
CA MET A 173 7.77 9.81 3.93
C MET A 173 8.99 9.70 3.00
N ALA A 174 9.32 10.78 2.28
CA ALA A 174 10.49 10.84 1.41
C ALA A 174 11.81 11.09 2.17
N ASN A 175 11.79 11.98 3.18
CA ASN A 175 12.99 12.48 3.85
C ASN A 175 13.38 11.69 5.10
N GLU A 176 12.42 11.17 5.87
CA GLU A 176 12.69 10.42 7.11
C GLU A 176 12.94 8.96 6.77
N GLU A 177 14.17 8.50 7.03
CA GLU A 177 14.56 7.11 6.82
C GLU A 177 13.77 6.16 7.72
N GLY A 178 13.21 5.10 7.15
CA GLY A 178 12.45 4.09 7.88
C GLY A 178 11.03 4.49 8.29
N LEU A 179 10.65 5.78 8.22
CA LEU A 179 9.31 6.23 8.62
C LEU A 179 8.23 5.53 7.80
N TRP A 180 8.42 5.44 6.49
CA TRP A 180 7.46 4.79 5.62
C TRP A 180 7.31 3.30 5.95
N GLN A 181 8.43 2.59 6.16
CA GLN A 181 8.44 1.17 6.52
C GLN A 181 7.75 0.91 7.87
N GLN A 182 7.82 1.86 8.80
CA GLN A 182 7.09 1.78 10.08
C GLN A 182 5.60 2.05 9.91
N LYS A 183 5.23 3.05 9.10
CA LYS A 183 3.82 3.46 8.92
C LYS A 183 3.02 2.58 7.98
N PHE A 184 3.65 1.98 6.99
CA PHE A 184 2.98 1.10 6.05
C PHE A 184 2.22 -0.07 6.71
N PRO A 185 2.81 -0.88 7.61
CA PRO A 185 2.06 -1.94 8.30
C PRO A 185 0.94 -1.39 9.20
N GLU A 186 1.16 -0.29 9.93
CA GLU A 186 0.12 0.34 10.77
C GLU A 186 -1.14 0.72 9.95
N VAL A 187 -0.95 1.27 8.74
CA VAL A 187 -2.08 1.63 7.88
C VAL A 187 -2.73 0.41 7.23
N MET A 188 -1.98 -0.65 6.96
CA MET A 188 -2.52 -1.91 6.45
C MET A 188 -3.40 -2.60 7.49
N ASP A 189 -3.01 -2.59 8.77
CA ASP A 189 -3.84 -3.07 9.88
C ASP A 189 -5.13 -2.25 10.03
N LYS A 190 -5.02 -0.92 9.95
CA LYS A 190 -6.18 -0.05 10.02
C LYS A 190 -7.14 -0.27 8.84
N MET A 191 -6.59 -0.47 7.64
CA MET A 191 -7.37 -0.72 6.44
C MET A 191 -8.07 -2.08 6.49
N SER A 192 -7.37 -3.13 6.95
CA SER A 192 -7.90 -4.49 7.02
C SER A 192 -9.01 -4.66 8.07
N ALA A 193 -9.03 -3.81 9.10
CA ALA A 193 -10.06 -3.80 10.13
C ALA A 193 -11.36 -3.07 9.72
N MET A 194 -11.44 -2.49 8.52
CA MET A 194 -12.61 -1.70 8.11
C MET A 194 -13.80 -2.57 7.72
N ASN A 195 -14.94 -2.38 8.41
CA ASN A 195 -16.23 -3.03 8.11
C ASN A 195 -16.15 -4.58 8.06
N VAL A 196 -15.26 -5.17 8.88
CA VAL A 196 -15.11 -6.63 8.99
C VAL A 196 -16.37 -7.26 9.59
N LEU A 197 -16.77 -8.40 9.04
CA LEU A 197 -17.85 -9.21 9.62
C LEU A 197 -17.26 -10.07 10.74
N THR A 198 -17.92 -10.05 11.90
CA THR A 198 -17.47 -10.75 13.11
C THR A 198 -18.59 -11.55 13.75
N GLY A 199 -18.23 -12.53 14.59
CA GLY A 199 -19.18 -13.43 15.24
C GLY A 199 -19.93 -14.28 14.21
N ASN A 200 -21.26 -14.27 14.29
CA ASN A 200 -22.14 -15.03 13.41
C ASN A 200 -22.57 -14.24 12.15
N ASN A 201 -21.99 -13.07 11.90
CA ASN A 201 -22.28 -12.29 10.71
C ASN A 201 -21.45 -12.82 9.54
N GLY A 202 -22.10 -13.33 8.49
CA GLY A 202 -21.43 -13.89 7.32
C GLY A 202 -21.12 -15.39 7.46
N GLU A 203 -20.08 -15.85 6.76
CA GLU A 203 -19.70 -17.27 6.71
C GLU A 203 -18.19 -17.44 6.51
N VAL A 204 -17.66 -18.59 6.93
CA VAL A 204 -16.33 -19.05 6.53
C VAL A 204 -16.48 -19.84 5.23
N ARG A 205 -16.05 -19.27 4.11
CA ARG A 205 -16.16 -19.91 2.78
C ARG A 205 -15.18 -21.06 2.61
N LYS A 206 -15.66 -22.18 2.06
CA LYS A 206 -14.80 -23.30 1.62
C LYS A 206 -14.07 -23.01 0.31
N THR A 207 -14.68 -22.18 -0.53
CA THR A 207 -14.12 -21.76 -1.83
C THR A 207 -14.23 -20.24 -1.94
N CYS A 208 -13.11 -19.52 -2.06
CA CYS A 208 -13.13 -18.04 -2.01
C CYS A 208 -13.97 -17.39 -3.11
N ARG A 209 -14.15 -18.06 -4.25
CA ARG A 209 -14.89 -17.57 -5.44
C ARG A 209 -16.40 -17.83 -5.42
N SER A 210 -16.95 -18.50 -4.41
CA SER A 210 -18.39 -18.79 -4.31
C SER A 210 -18.88 -18.74 -2.87
N THR A 211 -20.17 -18.50 -2.66
CA THR A 211 -20.80 -18.74 -1.35
C THR A 211 -20.89 -20.24 -1.07
N ASN A 212 -21.04 -20.61 0.20
CA ASN A 212 -21.25 -22.01 0.57
C ASN A 212 -22.63 -22.54 0.14
#